data_AF-A0A950DGD1-F1
#
_entry.id   AF-A0A950DGD1-F1
#
_cell.length_a   1.000
_cell.length_b   1.000
_cell.length_c   1.000
_cell.angle_alpha   90.00
_cell.angle_beta   90.00
_cell.angle_gamma   90.00
#
_symmetry.space_group_name_H-M   'P 1'
#
loop_
_entity.id
_entity.type
_entity.pdbx_description
1 polymer ?
#
loop_
_entity_poly.entity_id
_entity_poly.type
_entity_poly.pdbx_seq_one_letter_code
_entity_poly.pdbx_strand_id
1 'polypeptide(L)'
;MRLRLVAVRLTCVLATVAIGTGVAAAQQPRTIVVSGNGEMSARPDTADLSFAIETHARSAAEAVSRNAALAQKITDALKAKLGDKGKVSTGGYSLSPDYEQHQGRPE
;
A
#
# COMPACT_ATOMS: atom_id res chain seq x y z
N MET A 1 -1.77 63.28 -75.39
CA MET A 1 -0.53 63.53 -76.18
C MET A 1 0.63 63.54 -75.19
N ARG A 2 1.14 62.36 -74.82
CA ARG A 2 2.34 61.70 -75.41
C ARG A 2 3.65 62.38 -74.99
N LEU A 3 4.18 61.96 -73.83
CA LEU A 3 5.61 61.71 -73.61
C LEU A 3 5.73 60.86 -72.32
N ARG A 4 5.43 59.56 -72.34
CA ARG A 4 6.19 58.44 -72.92
C ARG A 4 7.60 58.28 -72.36
N LEU A 5 7.73 57.20 -71.58
CA LEU A 5 8.73 56.14 -71.78
C LEU A 5 10.20 56.58 -71.84
N VAL A 6 10.83 56.78 -70.68
CA VAL A 6 12.18 56.26 -70.40
C VAL A 6 12.26 56.05 -68.88
N ALA A 7 12.88 54.96 -68.41
CA ALA A 7 13.15 54.65 -67.00
C ALA A 7 12.02 54.00 -66.16
N VAL A 8 10.90 53.61 -66.76
CA VAL A 8 10.51 52.18 -66.64
C VAL A 8 11.67 51.43 -67.27
N ARG A 9 12.51 50.74 -66.49
CA ARG A 9 13.33 49.56 -66.87
C ARG A 9 14.40 49.16 -65.82
N LEU A 10 14.76 49.99 -64.82
CA LEU A 10 15.95 49.68 -64.00
C LEU A 10 15.72 49.16 -62.58
N THR A 11 14.61 49.44 -61.88
CA THR A 11 14.47 48.95 -60.48
C THR A 11 13.58 47.71 -60.35
N CYS A 12 13.29 47.03 -61.46
CA CYS A 12 12.54 45.77 -61.53
C CYS A 12 13.42 44.52 -61.30
N VAL A 13 14.49 44.62 -60.50
CA VAL A 13 15.43 43.50 -60.23
C VAL A 13 15.65 43.30 -58.71
N LEU A 14 14.66 43.61 -57.89
CA LEU A 14 14.64 43.20 -56.47
C LEU A 14 13.44 42.30 -56.11
N ALA A 15 12.66 41.86 -57.10
CA ALA A 15 11.41 41.13 -56.90
C ALA A 15 11.47 39.63 -57.27
N THR A 16 12.66 39.04 -57.41
CA THR A 16 12.80 37.62 -57.80
C THR A 16 13.88 36.90 -57.00
N VAL A 17 13.59 36.61 -55.73
CA VAL A 17 14.07 35.36 -55.11
C VAL A 17 12.83 34.62 -54.61
N ALA A 18 12.48 33.58 -55.38
CA ALA A 18 11.49 32.56 -55.09
C ALA A 18 11.73 31.96 -53.68
N ILE A 19 10.74 31.97 -52.79
CA ILE A 19 9.75 30.89 -52.59
C ILE A 19 10.41 29.52 -52.45
N GLY A 20 10.41 28.98 -51.22
CA GLY A 20 10.78 27.59 -50.98
C GLY A 20 11.07 27.17 -49.54
N THR A 21 10.55 27.83 -48.50
CA THR A 21 10.56 27.23 -47.16
C THR A 21 9.39 26.26 -47.03
N GLY A 22 9.58 25.06 -47.58
CA GLY A 22 8.75 23.91 -47.23
C GLY A 22 8.96 23.57 -45.76
N VAL A 23 8.16 24.13 -44.88
CA VAL A 23 8.03 23.64 -43.51
C VAL A 23 7.44 22.24 -43.59
N ALA A 24 8.28 21.24 -43.35
CA ALA A 24 7.84 19.86 -43.17
C ALA A 24 6.78 19.87 -42.07
N ALA A 25 5.53 19.59 -42.43
CA ALA A 25 4.46 19.41 -41.47
C ALA A 25 4.82 18.21 -40.60
N ALA A 26 5.30 18.48 -39.38
CA ALA A 26 5.64 17.47 -38.41
C ALA A 26 4.41 16.57 -38.20
N GLN A 27 4.53 15.30 -38.58
CA GLN A 27 3.46 14.33 -38.49
C GLN A 27 3.20 14.06 -37.01
N GLN A 28 2.16 14.68 -36.45
CA GLN A 28 1.81 14.53 -35.04
C GLN A 28 1.45 13.07 -34.75
N PRO A 29 2.03 12.44 -33.70
CA PRO A 29 1.71 11.07 -33.34
C PRO A 29 0.24 10.95 -32.96
N ARG A 30 -0.45 9.96 -33.54
CA ARG A 30 -1.85 9.64 -33.21
C ARG A 30 -1.90 8.86 -31.90
N THR A 31 -1.85 9.58 -30.78
CA THR A 31 -1.90 8.99 -29.43
C THR A 31 -3.30 9.09 -28.86
N ILE A 32 -3.83 7.97 -28.37
CA ILE A 32 -5.03 7.96 -27.52
C ILE A 32 -4.54 7.76 -26.09
N VAL A 33 -4.76 8.76 -25.25
CA VAL A 33 -4.46 8.68 -23.81
C VAL A 33 -5.74 8.34 -23.09
N VAL A 34 -5.73 7.20 -22.39
CA VAL A 34 -6.86 6.77 -21.56
C VAL A 34 -6.39 6.77 -20.11
N SER A 35 -7.10 7.51 -19.26
CA SER A 35 -6.95 7.44 -17.82
C SER A 35 -8.09 6.60 -17.25
N GLY A 36 -7.76 5.55 -16.52
CA GLY A 36 -8.73 4.70 -15.83
C GLY A 36 -8.51 4.78 -14.32
N ASN A 37 -9.53 5.20 -13.58
CA ASN A 37 -9.55 5.13 -12.12
C ASN A 37 -10.39 3.92 -11.71
N GLY A 38 -9.78 3.00 -10.95
CA GLY A 38 -10.47 1.87 -10.34
C GLY A 38 -10.54 2.09 -8.83
N GLU A 39 -11.73 2.03 -8.27
CA GLU A 39 -11.95 2.00 -6.83
C GLU A 39 -12.61 0.67 -6.46
N MET A 40 -12.08 -0.02 -5.45
CA MET A 40 -12.62 -1.27 -4.95
C MET A 40 -12.89 -1.13 -3.46
N SER A 41 -14.12 -1.41 -3.06
CA SER A 41 -14.52 -1.47 -1.66
C SER A 41 -15.02 -2.88 -1.36
N ALA A 42 -14.45 -3.50 -0.33
CA ALA A 42 -14.84 -4.82 0.16
C ALA A 42 -15.20 -4.74 1.64
N ARG A 43 -16.24 -5.48 2.06
CA ARG A 43 -16.57 -5.60 3.48
C ARG A 43 -15.58 -6.56 4.14
N PRO A 44 -14.98 -6.20 5.30
CA PRO A 44 -14.14 -7.13 6.03
C PRO A 44 -14.98 -8.31 6.54
N ASP A 45 -14.54 -9.53 6.25
CA ASP A 45 -15.22 -10.78 6.59
C ASP A 45 -14.45 -11.65 7.62
N THR A 46 -13.24 -11.26 8.01
CA THR A 46 -12.37 -11.99 8.95
C THR A 46 -11.96 -11.11 10.13
N ALA A 47 -11.86 -11.70 11.33
CA ALA A 47 -11.36 -11.05 12.54
C ALA A 47 -10.36 -11.96 13.28
N ASP A 48 -9.18 -11.42 13.59
CA ASP A 48 -8.14 -12.12 14.34
C ASP A 48 -8.20 -11.71 15.82
N LEU A 49 -8.31 -12.70 16.72
CA LEU A 49 -8.31 -12.49 18.17
C LEU A 49 -7.15 -13.28 18.80
N SER A 50 -6.37 -12.58 19.63
CA SER A 50 -5.25 -13.16 20.36
C SER A 50 -5.54 -13.15 21.86
N PHE A 51 -5.39 -14.31 22.51
CA PHE A 51 -5.55 -14.46 23.96
C PHE A 51 -4.26 -14.99 24.57
N ALA A 52 -3.84 -14.39 25.68
CA ALA A 52 -2.74 -14.88 26.51
C ALA A 52 -3.30 -15.44 27.83
N ILE A 53 -2.74 -16.56 28.29
CA ILE A 53 -3.13 -17.20 29.55
C ILE A 53 -1.92 -17.16 30.47
N GLU A 54 -2.01 -16.39 31.54
CA GLU A 54 -0.99 -16.27 32.56
C GLU A 54 -1.46 -16.91 33.85
N THR A 55 -0.59 -17.68 34.49
CA THR A 55 -0.90 -18.41 35.72
C THR A 55 0.30 -18.38 36.65
N HIS A 56 0.07 -17.92 37.89
CA HIS A 56 1.07 -17.93 38.94
C HIS A 56 0.78 -19.09 39.92
N ALA A 57 1.83 -19.80 40.33
CA ALA A 57 1.74 -20.81 41.38
C ALA A 57 3.07 -20.88 42.14
N ARG A 58 3.03 -21.49 43.34
CA ARG A 58 4.23 -21.68 44.17
C ARG A 58 5.25 -22.63 43.56
N SER A 59 4.80 -23.55 42.70
CA SER A 59 5.65 -24.48 41.98
C SER A 59 5.46 -24.34 40.48
N ALA A 60 6.55 -24.53 39.72
CA ALA A 60 6.52 -24.56 38.26
C ALA A 60 5.54 -25.62 37.72
N ALA A 61 5.52 -26.80 38.35
CA ALA A 61 4.66 -27.91 37.94
C ALA A 61 3.16 -27.57 38.11
N GLU A 62 2.78 -26.93 39.21
CA GLU A 62 1.40 -26.48 39.40
C GLU A 62 1.02 -25.35 38.43
N ALA A 63 1.93 -24.39 38.19
CA ALA A 63 1.69 -23.29 37.26
C ALA A 63 1.39 -23.84 35.85
N VAL A 64 2.25 -24.74 35.35
CA VAL A 64 2.09 -25.37 34.03
C VAL A 64 0.82 -26.21 33.98
N SER A 65 0.54 -27.03 35.00
CA SER A 65 -0.66 -27.87 35.02
C SER A 65 -1.95 -27.04 34.99
N ARG A 66 -2.02 -25.95 35.78
CA ARG A 66 -3.16 -25.03 35.76
C ARG A 66 -3.28 -24.29 34.44
N ASN A 67 -2.16 -23.85 33.86
CA ASN A 67 -2.14 -23.19 32.55
C ASN A 67 -2.68 -24.12 31.47
N ALA A 68 -2.17 -25.35 31.39
CA ALA A 68 -2.59 -26.34 30.41
C ALA A 68 -4.09 -26.67 30.53
N ALA A 69 -4.59 -26.83 31.75
CA ALA A 69 -6.02 -27.09 31.99
C ALA A 69 -6.91 -25.92 31.55
N LEU A 70 -6.49 -24.66 31.79
CA LEU A 70 -7.22 -23.47 31.35
C LEU A 70 -7.16 -23.29 29.83
N ALA A 71 -5.97 -23.48 29.24
CA ALA A 71 -5.78 -23.41 27.79
C ALA A 71 -6.64 -24.44 27.04
N GLN A 72 -6.73 -25.65 27.57
CA GLN A 72 -7.58 -26.69 26.99
C GLN A 72 -9.07 -26.29 27.07
N LYS A 73 -9.55 -25.84 28.24
CA LYS A 73 -10.93 -25.38 28.41
C LYS A 73 -11.31 -24.25 27.45
N ILE A 74 -10.43 -23.26 27.30
CA ILE A 74 -10.66 -22.12 26.40
C ILE A 74 -10.67 -22.61 24.95
N THR A 75 -9.71 -23.46 24.57
CA THR A 75 -9.63 -24.02 23.23
C THR A 75 -10.88 -24.82 22.88
N ASP A 76 -11.38 -25.64 23.80
CA ASP A 76 -12.58 -26.45 23.60
C ASP A 76 -13.85 -25.58 23.53
N ALA A 77 -13.96 -24.57 24.40
CA ALA A 77 -15.06 -23.61 24.35
C ALA A 77 -15.07 -22.81 23.04
N LEU A 78 -13.90 -22.36 22.57
CA LEU A 78 -13.76 -21.64 21.31
C LEU A 78 -14.08 -22.56 20.13
N LYS A 79 -13.56 -23.79 20.09
CA LYS A 79 -13.90 -24.77 19.05
C LYS A 79 -15.40 -25.06 19.00
N ALA A 80 -16.04 -25.23 20.15
CA ALA A 80 -17.48 -25.47 20.22
C ALA A 80 -18.32 -24.28 19.73
N LYS A 81 -17.84 -23.04 19.92
CA LYS A 81 -18.54 -21.81 19.48
C LYS A 81 -18.24 -21.42 18.04
N LEU A 82 -17.02 -21.63 17.57
CA LEU A 82 -16.58 -21.26 16.22
C LEU A 82 -16.90 -22.36 15.19
N GLY A 83 -17.04 -23.62 15.61
CA GLY A 83 -17.33 -24.75 14.73
C GLY A 83 -16.34 -24.85 13.57
N ASP A 84 -16.83 -25.17 12.37
CA ASP A 84 -16.00 -25.28 11.15
C ASP A 84 -15.61 -23.92 10.53
N LYS A 85 -16.10 -22.79 11.09
CA LYS A 85 -15.92 -21.46 10.49
C LYS A 85 -14.66 -20.73 10.98
N GLY A 86 -13.98 -21.26 12.00
CA GLY A 86 -12.86 -20.58 12.63
C GLY A 86 -11.66 -21.48 12.80
N LYS A 87 -10.46 -20.93 12.57
CA LYS A 87 -9.20 -21.61 12.85
C LYS A 87 -8.68 -21.18 14.22
N VAL A 88 -8.56 -22.13 15.14
CA VAL A 88 -7.92 -21.89 16.44
C VAL A 88 -6.49 -22.42 16.37
N SER A 89 -5.51 -21.55 16.62
CA SER A 89 -4.09 -21.91 16.71
C SER A 89 -3.57 -21.56 18.08
N THR A 90 -2.84 -22.50 18.71
CA THR A 90 -2.21 -22.30 20.01
C THR A 90 -0.70 -22.16 19.81
N GLY A 91 -0.11 -21.11 20.36
CA GLY A 91 1.34 -20.86 20.29
C GLY A 91 2.11 -21.54 21.42
N GLY A 92 3.45 -21.46 21.33
CA GLY A 92 4.33 -21.92 22.41
C GLY A 92 4.15 -21.10 23.69
N TYR A 93 4.45 -21.71 24.85
CA TYR A 93 4.41 -21.04 26.15
C TYR A 93 5.82 -20.71 26.63
N SER A 94 5.93 -19.68 27.48
CA SER A 94 7.16 -19.34 28.22
C SER A 94 6.89 -19.45 29.71
N LEU A 95 7.88 -19.92 30.46
CA LEU A 95 7.82 -20.01 31.92
C LEU A 95 9.01 -19.25 32.50
N SER A 96 8.71 -18.25 33.31
CA SER A 96 9.72 -17.46 34.04
C SER A 96 9.43 -17.52 35.54
N PRO A 97 10.47 -17.62 36.38
CA PRO A 97 10.30 -17.42 37.81
C PRO A 97 9.90 -15.97 38.11
N ASP A 98 8.95 -15.81 39.03
CA ASP A 98 8.47 -14.51 39.50
C ASP A 98 9.19 -14.17 40.81
N TYR A 99 10.03 -13.15 40.77
CA TYR A 99 10.80 -12.70 41.94
C TYR A 99 10.23 -11.37 42.42
N GLU A 100 9.72 -11.33 43.65
CA GLU A 100 9.44 -10.05 44.30
C GLU A 100 10.78 -9.35 44.59
N GLN A 101 11.15 -8.39 43.75
CA GLN A 101 12.20 -7.44 44.11
C GLN A 101 11.64 -6.53 45.19
N HIS A 102 11.99 -6.81 46.45
CA HIS A 102 11.84 -5.83 47.52
C HIS A 102 12.63 -4.59 47.12
N GLN A 103 11.93 -3.57 46.64
CA GLN A 103 12.48 -2.26 46.33
C GLN A 103 12.91 -1.60 47.64
N GLY A 104 14.07 -2.02 48.12
CA GLY A 104 14.73 -1.52 49.31
C GLY A 104 15.43 -0.21 49.00
N ARG A 105 14.72 0.88 49.31
CA ARG A 105 15.21 2.08 50.02
C ARG A 105 16.39 2.84 49.39
N PRO A 106 16.22 4.12 48.96
CA PRO A 106 17.36 4.98 48.69
C PRO A 106 18.16 5.17 49.98
N GLU A 107 19.47 4.99 49.86
CA GLU A 107 20.48 5.25 50.89
C GLU A 107 20.45 6.69 51.43
#